data_AF-A0A2L0D5X2-F1
#
_entry.id   AF-A0A2L0D5X2-F1
#
_cell.length_a   1.000
_cell.length_b   1.000
_cell.length_c   1.000
_cell.angle_alpha   90.00
_cell.angle_beta   90.00
_cell.angle_gamma   90.00
#
_symmetry.space_group_name_H-M   'P 1'
#
loop_
_entity.id
_entity.type
_entity.pdbx_description
1 polymer ?
#
loop_
_entity_poly.entity_id
_entity_poly.type
_entity_poly.pdbx_seq_one_letter_code
_entity_poly.pdbx_strand_id
1 'polypeptide(L)'
;MNWLERKDTYDNRLTIQDREIVAYLDQNLDKIQQMTSQELADACFVSHSSISRLLKKLEITNFAALKFLLREEITQPKLARSDFSVLVNNYHHYIDQIFEKQDLSLYVQYL
;
A
#
# COMPACT_ATOMS: atom_id res chain seq x y z
N MET A 1 -9.58 2.82 14.03
CA MET A 1 -9.14 2.21 12.76
C MET A 1 -7.64 2.43 12.64
N ASN A 2 -6.89 1.33 12.58
CA ASN A 2 -5.43 1.33 12.42
C ASN A 2 -5.02 1.62 10.96
N TRP A 3 -3.72 1.58 10.64
CA TRP A 3 -3.24 1.93 9.30
C TRP A 3 -3.66 0.88 8.25
N LEU A 4 -3.54 -0.41 8.58
CA LEU A 4 -3.90 -1.50 7.68
C LEU A 4 -5.39 -1.45 7.31
N GLU A 5 -6.26 -1.45 8.33
CA GLU A 5 -7.71 -1.36 8.17
C GLU A 5 -8.12 -0.14 7.34
N ARG A 6 -7.42 0.99 7.52
CA ARG A 6 -7.69 2.23 6.80
C ARG A 6 -7.36 2.12 5.32
N LYS A 7 -6.21 1.56 4.96
CA LYS A 7 -5.85 1.34 3.56
C LYS A 7 -6.88 0.44 2.88
N ASP A 8 -7.23 -0.68 3.52
CA ASP A 8 -8.16 -1.66 2.97
C ASP A 8 -9.57 -1.07 2.80
N THR A 9 -10.04 -0.29 3.78
CA THR A 9 -11.37 0.36 3.74
C THR A 9 -11.51 1.35 2.59
N TYR A 10 -10.43 2.05 2.21
CA TYR A 10 -10.47 3.10 1.20
C TYR A 10 -9.73 2.77 -0.11
N ASP A 11 -9.23 1.55 -0.30
CA ASP A 11 -8.42 1.18 -1.48
C ASP A 11 -9.15 1.46 -2.80
N ASN A 12 -10.47 1.24 -2.83
CA ASN A 12 -11.29 1.51 -4.03
C ASN A 12 -11.32 2.98 -4.46
N ARG A 13 -10.86 3.92 -3.60
CA ARG A 13 -10.75 5.35 -3.91
C ARG A 13 -9.36 5.74 -4.43
N LEU A 14 -8.39 4.84 -4.34
CA LEU A 14 -6.99 5.10 -4.62
C LEU A 14 -6.68 4.91 -6.11
N THR A 15 -5.96 5.86 -6.68
CA THR A 15 -5.33 5.71 -8.00
C THR A 15 -4.07 4.87 -7.88
N ILE A 16 -3.47 4.53 -9.02
CA ILE A 16 -2.17 3.84 -9.06
C ILE A 16 -1.10 4.64 -8.30
N GLN A 17 -1.00 5.96 -8.55
CA GLN A 17 -0.06 6.85 -7.86
C GLN A 17 -0.32 6.91 -6.34
N ASP A 18 -1.58 6.91 -5.91
CA ASP A 18 -1.92 6.86 -4.49
C ASP A 18 -1.40 5.57 -3.84
N ARG A 19 -1.55 4.43 -4.52
CA ARG A 19 -1.03 3.13 -4.04
C ARG A 19 0.50 3.09 -3.98
N GLU A 20 1.18 3.74 -4.93
CA GLU A 20 2.64 3.88 -4.90
C GLU A 20 3.11 4.71 -3.69
N ILE A 21 2.43 5.83 -3.40
CA ILE A 21 2.72 6.62 -2.20
C ILE A 21 2.48 5.78 -0.93
N VAL A 22 1.37 5.04 -0.87
CA VAL A 22 1.05 4.15 0.25
C VAL A 22 2.10 3.05 0.43
N ALA A 23 2.57 2.44 -0.66
CA ALA A 23 3.63 1.44 -0.63
C ALA A 23 4.96 2.05 -0.12
N TYR A 24 5.30 3.27 -0.54
CA TYR A 24 6.45 3.99 0.01
C TYR A 24 6.30 4.22 1.51
N LEU A 25 5.09 4.55 1.99
CA LEU A 25 4.82 4.71 3.43
C LEU A 25 5.10 3.42 4.21
N ASP A 26 4.59 2.29 3.73
CA ASP A 26 4.76 0.96 4.36
C ASP A 26 6.24 0.54 4.45
N GLN A 27 7.03 0.88 3.44
CA GLN A 27 8.46 0.51 3.36
C GLN A 27 9.37 1.44 4.17
N ASN A 28 8.90 2.61 4.58
CA ASN A 28 9.73 3.68 5.15
C ASN A 28 9.17 4.25 6.47
N LEU A 29 8.42 3.45 7.24
CA LEU A 29 7.71 3.87 8.47
C LEU A 29 8.56 4.72 9.42
N ASP A 30 9.81 4.32 9.69
CA ASP A 30 10.72 5.04 10.58
C ASP A 30 11.17 6.39 10.00
N LYS A 31 11.50 6.41 8.71
CA LYS A 31 11.97 7.62 8.01
C LYS A 31 10.90 8.70 7.98
N ILE A 32 9.64 8.31 7.75
CA ILE A 32 8.50 9.23 7.63
C ILE A 32 8.27 10.05 8.90
N GLN A 33 8.62 9.50 10.08
CA GLN A 33 8.47 10.23 11.35
C GLN A 33 9.27 11.54 11.35
N GLN A 34 10.40 11.56 10.65
CA GLN A 34 11.31 12.71 10.54
C GLN A 34 11.05 13.59 9.31
N MET A 35 10.12 13.19 8.44
CA MET A 35 9.81 13.95 7.22
C MET A 35 8.73 15.01 7.50
N THR A 36 8.72 16.02 6.64
CA THR A 36 7.61 16.92 6.35
C THR A 36 6.76 16.38 5.20
N SER A 37 5.57 16.95 5.01
CA SER A 37 4.69 16.58 3.89
C SER A 37 5.32 16.89 2.52
N GLN A 38 6.15 17.95 2.44
CA GLN A 38 6.87 18.31 1.23
C GLN A 38 7.96 17.28 0.91
N GLU A 39 8.77 16.89 1.91
CA GLU A 39 9.82 15.89 1.69
C GLU A 39 9.25 14.51 1.31
N LEU A 40 8.05 14.16 1.80
CA LEU A 40 7.36 12.96 1.34
C LEU A 40 6.96 13.08 -0.13
N ALA A 41 6.42 14.23 -0.51
CA ALA A 41 6.05 14.50 -1.89
C ALA A 41 7.27 14.37 -2.83
N ASP A 42 8.39 14.98 -2.44
CA ASP A 42 9.65 14.92 -3.20
C ASP A 42 10.17 13.48 -3.30
N ALA A 43 10.15 12.71 -2.21
CA ALA A 43 10.60 11.33 -2.20
C ALA A 43 9.74 10.39 -3.05
N CYS A 44 8.44 10.70 -3.19
CA CYS A 44 7.53 9.96 -4.05
C CYS A 44 7.45 10.52 -5.48
N PHE A 45 8.23 11.56 -5.81
CA PHE A 45 8.18 12.27 -7.09
C PHE A 45 6.78 12.78 -7.46
N VAL A 46 6.04 13.30 -6.46
CA VAL A 46 4.70 13.86 -6.63
C VAL A 46 4.61 15.29 -6.10
N SER A 47 3.53 15.98 -6.44
CA SER A 47 3.26 17.29 -5.87
C SER A 47 2.80 17.19 -4.41
N HIS A 48 3.05 18.23 -3.61
CA HIS A 48 2.49 18.36 -2.26
C HIS A 48 0.94 18.27 -2.22
N SER A 49 0.28 18.76 -3.28
CA SER A 49 -1.18 18.65 -3.44
C SER A 49 -1.63 17.20 -3.64
N SER A 50 -0.79 16.31 -4.18
CA SER A 50 -1.09 14.89 -4.32
C SER A 50 -1.09 14.19 -2.96
N ILE A 51 -0.12 14.49 -2.09
CA ILE A 51 -0.14 14.05 -0.69
C ILE A 51 -1.40 14.55 0.03
N SER A 52 -1.75 15.83 -0.14
CA SER A 52 -2.95 16.40 0.47
C SER A 52 -4.25 15.72 -0.01
N ARG A 53 -4.34 15.35 -1.29
CA ARG A 53 -5.49 14.62 -1.84
C ARG A 53 -5.54 13.18 -1.34
N LEU A 54 -4.39 12.50 -1.26
CA LEU A 54 -4.29 11.16 -0.69
C LEU A 54 -4.81 11.13 0.75
N LEU A 55 -4.36 12.07 1.59
CA LEU A 55 -4.82 12.18 2.98
C LEU A 55 -6.35 12.32 3.06
N LYS A 56 -6.95 13.14 2.19
CA LYS A 56 -8.42 13.27 2.12
C LYS A 56 -9.11 11.96 1.72
N LYS A 57 -8.57 11.22 0.75
CA LYS A 57 -9.13 9.92 0.31
C LYS A 57 -9.13 8.88 1.42
N LEU A 58 -8.07 8.87 2.23
CA LEU A 58 -7.89 8.00 3.39
C LEU A 58 -8.59 8.52 4.65
N GLU A 59 -9.31 9.64 4.56
CA GLU A 59 -9.98 10.31 5.68
C GLU A 59 -9.01 10.64 6.85
N ILE A 60 -7.81 11.12 6.49
CA ILE A 60 -6.78 11.59 7.42
C ILE A 60 -6.72 13.11 7.36
N THR A 61 -6.90 13.76 8.51
CA THR A 61 -7.08 15.22 8.60
C THR A 61 -5.86 16.00 8.10
N ASN A 62 -4.65 15.54 8.43
CA ASN A 62 -3.40 16.22 8.07
C ASN A 62 -2.19 15.27 8.20
N PHE A 63 -1.03 15.76 7.79
CA PHE A 63 0.19 14.96 7.79
C PHE A 63 0.67 14.56 9.21
N ALA A 64 0.42 15.40 10.22
CA ALA A 64 0.76 15.03 11.61
C ALA A 64 -0.09 13.84 12.09
N ALA A 65 -1.38 13.80 11.74
CA ALA A 65 -2.26 12.67 12.01
C ALA A 65 -1.81 11.39 11.28
N LEU A 66 -1.31 11.50 10.04
CA LEU A 66 -0.69 10.36 9.35
C LEU A 66 0.52 9.83 10.15
N LYS A 67 1.44 10.70 10.57
CA LYS A 67 2.63 10.27 11.33
C LYS A 67 2.25 9.56 12.63
N PHE A 68 1.23 10.06 13.32
CA PHE A 68 0.69 9.42 14.51
C PHE A 68 0.17 8.00 14.20
N LEU A 69 -0.68 7.84 13.19
CA LEU A 69 -1.21 6.53 12.77
C LEU A 69 -0.09 5.53 12.41
N LEU A 70 0.92 5.98 11.66
CA LEU A 70 2.05 5.11 11.27
C LEU A 70 2.93 4.75 12.47
N ARG A 71 3.06 5.63 13.47
CA ARG A 71 3.81 5.34 14.70
C ARG A 71 3.14 4.28 15.56
N GLU A 72 1.81 4.25 15.56
CA GLU A 72 1.05 3.19 16.24
C GLU A 72 1.36 1.82 15.64
N GLU A 73 1.52 1.70 14.32
CA GLU A 73 1.92 0.43 13.67
C GLU A 73 3.32 -0.05 14.07
N ILE A 74 4.26 0.88 14.31
CA ILE A 74 5.62 0.54 14.77
C ILE A 74 5.58 0.03 16.22
N THR A 75 4.68 0.61 17.03
CA THR A 75 4.65 0.37 18.49
C THR A 75 3.79 -0.85 18.85
N GLN A 76 2.85 -1.25 17.99
CA GLN A 76 2.06 -2.46 18.23
C GLN A 76 2.94 -3.71 18.08
N PRO A 77 2.95 -4.62 19.07
CA PRO A 77 3.64 -5.89 18.91
C PRO A 77 3.05 -6.60 17.69
N LYS A 78 3.90 -7.04 16.77
CA LYS A 78 3.54 -7.90 15.63
C LYS A 78 3.00 -9.24 16.17
N LEU A 79 1.79 -9.24 16.74
CA LEU A 79 1.07 -10.44 17.12
C LEU A 79 0.76 -11.15 15.81
N ALA A 80 1.59 -12.16 15.50
CA ALA A 80 1.40 -13.16 14.47
C ALA A 80 0.56 -12.67 13.27
N ARG A 81 1.08 -11.68 12.53
CA ARG A 81 0.70 -11.56 11.12
C ARG A 81 1.20 -12.84 10.47
N SER A 82 0.35 -13.86 10.39
CA SER A 82 0.52 -14.89 9.37
C SER A 82 0.75 -14.13 8.08
N ASP A 83 1.92 -14.36 7.48
CA ASP A 83 2.53 -13.47 6.50
C ASP A 83 1.74 -13.55 5.19
N PHE A 84 0.54 -12.95 5.20
CA PHE A 84 -0.40 -12.96 4.10
C PHE A 84 0.22 -12.30 2.87
N SER A 85 1.11 -11.32 3.08
CA SER A 85 2.00 -10.76 2.05
C SER A 85 2.88 -11.82 1.39
N VAL A 86 3.46 -12.74 2.15
CA VAL A 86 4.25 -13.87 1.59
C VAL A 86 3.32 -14.83 0.84
N LEU A 87 2.12 -15.08 1.37
CA LEU A 87 1.13 -15.93 0.71
C LEU A 87 0.69 -15.33 -0.64
N VAL A 88 0.39 -14.04 -0.71
CA VAL A 88 0.01 -13.30 -1.92
C VAL A 88 1.15 -13.23 -2.93
N ASN A 89 2.39 -12.97 -2.48
CA ASN A 89 3.56 -13.02 -3.37
C ASN A 89 3.78 -14.42 -3.96
N ASN A 90 3.56 -15.48 -3.17
CA ASN A 90 3.62 -16.85 -3.67
C ASN A 90 2.48 -17.13 -4.68
N TYR A 91 1.27 -16.60 -4.47
CA TYR A 91 0.17 -16.73 -5.43
C TYR A 91 0.51 -16.13 -6.79
N HIS A 92 1.13 -14.94 -6.83
CA HIS A 92 1.56 -14.34 -8.10
C HIS A 92 2.56 -15.23 -8.84
N HIS A 93 3.55 -15.78 -8.12
CA HIS A 93 4.52 -16.71 -8.73
C HIS A 93 3.86 -17.97 -9.31
N TYR A 94 2.89 -18.56 -8.60
CA TYR A 94 2.18 -19.74 -9.11
C TYR A 94 1.27 -19.42 -10.30
N ILE A 95 0.59 -18.27 -10.27
CA ILE A 95 -0.25 -17.80 -11.37
C ILE A 95 0.61 -17.57 -12.62
N ASP A 96 1.75 -16.88 -12.48
CA ASP A 96 2.68 -16.63 -13.59
C ASP A 96 3.25 -17.94 -14.16
N GLN A 97 3.56 -18.92 -13.31
CA GLN A 97 3.99 -20.26 -13.74
C GLN A 97 2.89 -21.04 -14.49
N ILE A 98 1.63 -20.88 -14.12
CA ILE A 98 0.50 -21.49 -14.83
C ILE A 98 0.37 -20.85 -16.23
N PHE A 99 0.47 -19.52 -16.31
CA PHE A 99 0.41 -18.81 -17.60
C PHE A 99 1.63 -19.07 -18.49
N GLU A 100 2.83 -19.27 -17.94
CA GLU A 100 4.03 -19.61 -18.71
C GLU A 100 4.05 -21.06 -19.21
N LYS A 101 3.48 -22.01 -18.45
CA LYS A 101 3.56 -23.44 -18.75
C LYS A 101 2.32 -24.02 -19.44
N GLN A 102 1.20 -23.31 -19.44
CA GLN A 102 -0.03 -23.77 -20.08
C GLN A 102 -0.50 -22.75 -21.12
N ASP A 103 -0.55 -23.19 -22.37
CA ASP A 103 -1.21 -22.44 -23.43
C ASP A 103 -2.73 -22.53 -23.24
N LEU A 104 -3.28 -21.61 -22.43
CA LEU A 104 -4.69 -21.54 -22.09
C LEU A 104 -5.60 -21.27 -23.31
N SER A 105 -5.02 -20.88 -24.47
CA SER A 105 -5.77 -20.79 -25.72
C SER A 105 -6.38 -22.14 -26.16
N LEU A 106 -5.78 -23.26 -25.73
CA LEU A 106 -6.29 -24.61 -26.00
C LEU A 106 -7.58 -24.95 -25.25
N TYR A 107 -7.87 -24.27 -24.14
CA TYR A 107 -9.07 -24.52 -23.32
C TYR A 107 -10.23 -23.58 -23.67
N VAL A 108 -9.93 -22.42 -24.27
CA VAL A 108 -10.95 -21.49 -24.77
C VAL A 108 -11.74 -22.08 -25.95
N GLN A 109 -11.19 -23.06 -26.67
CA GLN A 109 -11.90 -23.78 -27.74
C GLN A 109 -12.98 -24.77 -27.26
N TYR A 110 -13.07 -25.02 -25.94
CA TYR A 110 -14.05 -25.93 -25.35
C TYR A 110 -15.13 -25.22 -24.51
N LEU A 111 -15.16 -23.88 -24.55
CA LEU A 111 -16.22 -23.03 -24.01
C LEU A 111 -17.00 -22.39 -25.16
#